data_AF-A0A2R6FTE3-F1
#
_entry.id   AF-A0A2R6FTE3-F1
#
_cell.length_a   1.000
_cell.length_b   1.000
_cell.length_c   1.000
_cell.angle_alpha   90.00
_cell.angle_beta   90.00
_cell.angle_gamma   90.00
#
_symmetry.space_group_name_H-M   'P 1'
#
loop_
_entity.id
_entity.type
_entity.pdbx_description
1 polymer ?
#
loop_
_entity_poly.entity_id
_entity_poly.type
_entity_poly.pdbx_seq_one_letter_code
_entity_poly.pdbx_strand_id
1 'polypeptide(L)'
;MSNGVGRKIVRSELRMGFVAVSFWAMITLSMGIPTDGIVIGVGVALLTAALLAGADRSRLGLWIFGASGVLAIVGVVLVGTEPWVVSLLPVSMLGMVVGWLLNRVLFGVVGPVPETRIERGFQWSG
;
A
#
# COMPACT_ATOMS: atom_id res chain seq x y z
N MET A 1 9.58 20.86 16.85
CA MET A 1 9.09 21.04 15.46
C MET A 1 8.67 19.74 14.76
N SER A 2 9.14 18.55 15.17
CA SER A 2 8.79 17.25 14.56
C SER A 2 7.31 16.84 14.70
N ASN A 3 6.65 17.19 15.82
CA ASN A 3 5.29 16.75 16.13
C ASN A 3 4.20 17.32 15.18
N GLY A 4 4.44 18.48 14.55
CA GLY A 4 3.50 19.09 13.62
C GLY A 4 3.56 18.49 12.21
N VAL A 5 4.77 18.20 11.73
CA VAL A 5 5.02 17.60 10.41
C VAL A 5 4.56 16.14 10.39
N GLY A 6 4.90 15.35 11.41
CA GLY A 6 4.44 13.97 11.52
C GLY A 6 2.92 13.85 11.49
N ARG A 7 2.21 14.76 12.19
CA ARG A 7 0.74 14.76 12.22
C ARG A 7 0.10 15.12 10.87
N LYS A 8 0.72 16.02 10.10
CA LYS A 8 0.28 16.35 8.73
C LYS A 8 0.45 15.18 7.78
N ILE A 9 1.60 14.48 7.86
CA ILE A 9 1.91 13.29 7.06
C ILE A 9 0.90 12.18 7.36
N VAL A 10 0.68 11.86 8.65
CA VAL A 10 -0.29 10.82 9.03
C VAL A 10 -1.70 11.17 8.55
N ARG A 11 -2.11 12.45 8.63
CA ARG A 11 -3.43 12.88 8.15
C ARG A 11 -3.58 12.74 6.63
N SER A 12 -2.57 13.08 5.84
CA SER A 12 -2.63 12.92 4.37
C SER A 12 -2.63 11.45 3.99
N GLU A 13 -1.84 10.62 4.67
CA GLU A 13 -1.82 9.17 4.49
C GLU A 13 -3.19 8.55 4.82
N LEU A 14 -3.80 8.87 5.97
CA LEU A 14 -5.13 8.34 6.28
C LEU A 14 -6.20 8.75 5.26
N ARG A 15 -6.12 9.96 4.68
CA ARG A 15 -6.99 10.39 3.59
C ARG A 15 -6.78 9.58 2.31
N MET A 16 -5.53 9.34 1.92
CA MET A 16 -5.22 8.46 0.78
C MET A 16 -5.71 7.04 1.03
N GLY A 17 -5.63 6.56 2.27
CA GLY A 17 -6.18 5.27 2.68
C GLY A 17 -7.68 5.19 2.47
N PHE A 18 -8.40 6.22 2.89
CA PHE A 18 -9.84 6.31 2.65
C PHE A 18 -10.18 6.27 1.15
N VAL A 19 -9.43 6.99 0.31
CA VAL A 19 -9.61 6.96 -1.16
C VAL A 19 -9.33 5.56 -1.71
N ALA A 20 -8.26 4.90 -1.26
CA ALA A 20 -7.89 3.57 -1.73
C ALA A 20 -8.93 2.51 -1.33
N VAL A 21 -9.45 2.56 -0.10
CA VAL A 21 -10.56 1.71 0.36
C VAL A 21 -11.82 1.97 -0.46
N SER A 22 -12.14 3.23 -0.75
CA SER A 22 -13.31 3.59 -1.55
C SER A 22 -13.21 3.05 -2.98
N PHE A 23 -12.03 3.16 -3.60
CA PHE A 23 -11.77 2.61 -4.93
C PHE A 23 -11.86 1.09 -4.94
N TRP A 24 -11.27 0.43 -3.94
CA TRP A 24 -11.41 -1.01 -3.75
C TRP A 24 -12.87 -1.46 -3.58
N ALA A 25 -13.65 -0.73 -2.76
CA ALA A 25 -15.06 -1.01 -2.55
C ALA A 25 -15.87 -0.90 -3.85
N MET A 26 -15.58 0.11 -4.68
CA MET A 26 -16.22 0.27 -6.00
C MET A 26 -15.99 -0.94 -6.91
N ILE A 27 -14.75 -1.44 -6.98
CA ILE A 27 -14.40 -2.63 -7.77
C ILE A 27 -15.10 -3.86 -7.21
N THR A 28 -15.05 -4.04 -5.89
CA THR A 28 -15.62 -5.21 -5.23
C THR A 28 -17.14 -5.28 -5.36
N LEU A 29 -17.83 -4.14 -5.27
CA LEU A 29 -19.28 -4.08 -5.51
C LEU A 29 -19.66 -4.44 -6.95
N SER A 30 -18.73 -4.27 -7.90
CA SER A 30 -18.95 -4.59 -9.32
C SER A 30 -18.64 -6.05 -9.66
N MET A 31 -17.72 -6.69 -8.92
CA MET A 31 -17.15 -8.00 -9.28
C MET A 31 -17.41 -9.12 -8.25
N GLY A 32 -17.83 -8.76 -7.03
CA GLY A 32 -17.92 -9.69 -5.90
C GLY A 32 -16.56 -9.99 -5.26
N ILE A 33 -16.59 -10.74 -4.15
CA ILE A 33 -15.38 -11.21 -3.45
C ILE A 33 -15.21 -12.71 -3.73
N PRO A 34 -14.16 -13.12 -4.45
CA PRO A 34 -13.80 -14.52 -4.57
C PRO A 34 -13.27 -15.04 -3.22
N THR A 35 -13.99 -15.99 -2.62
CA THR A 35 -13.59 -16.59 -1.33
C THR A 35 -12.35 -17.49 -1.46
N ASP A 36 -12.15 -18.08 -2.63
CA ASP A 36 -10.99 -18.86 -3.04
C ASP A 36 -9.70 -18.02 -3.10
N GLY A 37 -9.81 -16.72 -3.37
CA GLY A 37 -8.68 -15.79 -3.44
C GLY A 37 -8.23 -15.18 -2.11
N ILE A 38 -8.84 -15.52 -0.97
CA ILE A 38 -8.55 -14.89 0.33
C ILE A 38 -7.09 -15.11 0.74
N VAL A 39 -6.55 -16.31 0.55
CA VAL A 39 -5.15 -16.64 0.89
C VAL A 39 -4.18 -15.75 0.09
N ILE A 40 -4.50 -15.47 -1.18
CA ILE A 40 -3.73 -14.58 -2.03
C ILE A 40 -3.81 -13.15 -1.50
N GLY A 41 -5.00 -12.67 -1.12
CA GLY A 41 -5.18 -11.35 -0.49
C GLY A 41 -4.35 -11.19 0.79
N VAL A 42 -4.33 -12.20 1.66
CA VAL A 42 -3.49 -12.20 2.88
C VAL A 42 -2.00 -12.16 2.52
N GLY A 43 -1.56 -12.99 1.55
CA GLY A 43 -0.18 -12.99 1.07
C GLY A 43 0.24 -11.62 0.53
N VAL A 44 -0.61 -10.98 -0.26
CA VAL A 44 -0.37 -9.64 -0.81
C VAL A 44 -0.33 -8.59 0.31
N ALA A 45 -1.15 -8.71 1.36
CA ALA A 45 -1.09 -7.81 2.51
C ALA A 45 0.24 -7.90 3.24
N LEU A 46 0.71 -9.12 3.52
CA LEU A 46 1.98 -9.36 4.19
C LEU A 46 3.16 -8.86 3.35
N LEU A 47 3.16 -9.17 2.05
CA LEU A 47 4.19 -8.71 1.13
C LEU A 47 4.24 -7.18 1.07
N THR A 48 3.08 -6.53 0.93
CA THR A 48 2.95 -5.08 0.87
C THR A 48 3.48 -4.44 2.17
N ALA A 49 3.07 -4.97 3.33
CA ALA A 49 3.53 -4.48 4.62
C ALA A 49 5.05 -4.64 4.78
N ALA A 50 5.62 -5.78 4.38
CA ALA A 50 7.05 -6.04 4.46
C ALA A 50 7.87 -5.09 3.55
N LEU A 51 7.43 -4.90 2.31
CA LEU A 51 8.08 -3.99 1.37
C LEU A 51 8.04 -2.54 1.87
N LEU A 52 6.89 -2.11 2.40
CA LEU A 52 6.76 -0.77 2.98
C LEU A 52 7.65 -0.60 4.20
N ALA A 53 7.65 -1.56 5.12
CA ALA A 53 8.54 -1.53 6.27
C ALA A 53 10.02 -1.44 5.86
N GLY A 54 10.42 -2.13 4.78
CA GLY A 54 11.76 -1.99 4.19
C GLY A 54 12.01 -0.60 3.59
N ALA A 55 11.03 -0.06 2.85
CA ALA A 55 11.07 1.26 2.24
C ALA A 55 11.09 2.43 3.23
N ASP A 56 10.64 2.19 4.46
CA ASP A 56 10.69 3.18 5.55
C ASP A 56 12.00 3.13 6.34
N ARG A 57 12.73 2.02 6.26
CA ARG A 57 13.99 1.84 6.98
C ARG A 57 15.21 2.19 6.12
N SER A 58 15.10 2.16 4.80
CA SER A 58 16.26 2.35 3.93
C SER A 58 15.91 2.91 2.54
N ARG A 59 16.86 3.61 1.91
CA ARG A 59 16.75 4.04 0.51
C ARG A 59 16.71 2.86 -0.45
N LEU A 60 17.47 1.80 -0.17
CA LEU A 60 17.47 0.57 -0.98
C LEU A 60 16.10 -0.13 -0.92
N GLY A 61 15.48 -0.19 0.25
CA GLY A 61 14.11 -0.71 0.39
C GLY A 61 13.09 0.10 -0.40
N LEU A 62 13.26 1.42 -0.52
CA LEU A 62 12.40 2.27 -1.35
C LEU A 62 12.55 1.93 -2.84
N TRP A 63 13.78 1.72 -3.32
CA TRP A 63 14.03 1.28 -4.70
C TRP A 63 13.43 -0.09 -4.97
N ILE A 64 13.57 -1.04 -4.04
CA ILE A 64 12.95 -2.37 -4.16
C ILE A 64 11.43 -2.24 -4.22
N PHE A 65 10.82 -1.43 -3.36
CA PHE A 65 9.38 -1.18 -3.40
C PHE A 65 8.96 -0.58 -4.75
N GLY A 66 9.67 0.43 -5.24
CA GLY A 66 9.42 1.04 -6.55
C GLY A 66 9.53 0.03 -7.70
N ALA A 67 10.63 -0.74 -7.75
CA ALA A 67 10.83 -1.79 -8.75
C ALA A 67 9.73 -2.87 -8.68
N SER A 68 9.33 -3.30 -7.47
CA SER A 68 8.25 -4.26 -7.30
C SER A 68 6.90 -3.73 -7.83
N GLY A 69 6.63 -2.43 -7.64
CA GLY A 69 5.44 -1.78 -8.19
C GLY A 69 5.46 -1.72 -9.72
N VAL A 70 6.60 -1.40 -10.33
CA VAL A 70 6.76 -1.42 -11.79
C VAL A 70 6.54 -2.83 -12.33
N LEU A 71 7.14 -3.84 -11.72
CA LEU A 71 6.96 -5.24 -12.11
C LEU A 71 5.50 -5.69 -11.99
N ALA A 72 4.80 -5.28 -10.92
CA ALA A 72 3.38 -5.56 -10.76
C ALA A 72 2.54 -4.94 -11.89
N ILE A 73 2.80 -3.68 -12.26
CA ILE A 73 2.10 -3.02 -13.37
C ILE A 73 2.38 -3.74 -14.69
N VAL A 74 3.64 -4.08 -14.98
CA VAL A 74 4.01 -4.82 -16.19
C VAL A 74 3.30 -6.17 -16.22
N GLY A 75 3.26 -6.89 -15.10
CA GLY A 75 2.52 -8.16 -14.98
C GLY A 75 1.03 -7.99 -15.33
N VAL A 76 0.37 -6.97 -14.76
CA VAL A 76 -1.04 -6.68 -15.06
C VAL A 76 -1.23 -6.31 -16.54
N VAL A 77 -0.31 -5.56 -17.15
CA VAL A 77 -0.40 -5.24 -18.58
C VAL A 77 -0.27 -6.49 -19.46
N LEU A 78 0.58 -7.44 -19.06
CA LEU A 78 0.83 -8.66 -19.83
C LEU A 78 -0.29 -9.70 -19.72
N VAL A 79 -0.90 -9.86 -18.55
CA VAL A 79 -1.89 -10.93 -18.29
C VAL A 79 -3.24 -10.42 -17.77
N GLY A 80 -3.47 -9.12 -17.71
CA GLY A 80 -4.65 -8.52 -17.07
C GLY A 80 -5.99 -8.80 -17.75
N THR A 81 -5.97 -9.33 -18.97
CA THR A 81 -7.19 -9.80 -19.67
C THR A 81 -7.54 -11.25 -19.35
N GLU A 82 -6.65 -11.99 -18.68
CA GLU A 82 -6.90 -13.37 -18.32
C GLU A 82 -7.99 -13.47 -17.24
N PRO A 83 -9.01 -14.33 -17.39
CA PRO A 83 -10.14 -14.40 -16.46
C PRO A 83 -9.73 -14.64 -15.01
N TRP A 84 -8.72 -15.48 -14.79
CA TRP A 84 -8.21 -15.78 -13.45
C TRP A 84 -7.52 -14.55 -12.82
N VAL A 85 -6.84 -13.71 -13.59
CA VAL A 85 -6.23 -12.47 -13.09
C VAL A 85 -7.31 -11.47 -12.71
N VAL A 86 -8.28 -11.27 -13.60
CA VAL A 86 -9.43 -10.36 -13.38
C VAL A 86 -10.19 -10.75 -12.12
N SER A 87 -10.39 -12.06 -11.89
CA SER A 87 -11.05 -12.57 -10.69
C SER A 87 -10.27 -12.28 -9.40
N LEU A 88 -8.94 -12.24 -9.44
CA LEU A 88 -8.10 -12.04 -8.26
C LEU A 88 -7.83 -10.56 -7.94
N LEU A 89 -8.19 -9.63 -8.83
CA LEU A 89 -7.99 -8.20 -8.62
C LEU A 89 -8.62 -7.68 -7.31
N PRO A 90 -9.90 -7.99 -6.98
CA PRO A 90 -10.51 -7.44 -5.76
C PRO A 90 -9.77 -7.84 -4.47
N VAL A 91 -9.36 -9.11 -4.37
CA VAL A 91 -8.71 -9.65 -3.16
C VAL A 91 -7.25 -9.23 -3.04
N SER A 92 -6.53 -9.15 -4.16
CA SER A 92 -5.15 -8.64 -4.19
C SER A 92 -5.10 -7.15 -3.84
N MET A 93 -6.03 -6.35 -4.39
CA MET A 93 -6.15 -4.93 -4.05
C MET A 93 -6.51 -4.72 -2.58
N LEU A 94 -7.44 -5.52 -2.03
CA LEU A 94 -7.73 -5.50 -0.59
C LEU A 94 -6.45 -5.75 0.21
N GLY A 95 -5.69 -6.78 -0.18
CA GLY A 95 -4.42 -7.12 0.44
C GLY A 95 -3.47 -5.92 0.46
N MET A 96 -3.26 -5.26 -0.69
CA MET A 96 -2.40 -4.08 -0.77
C MET A 96 -2.86 -2.95 0.14
N VAL A 97 -4.16 -2.63 0.14
CA VAL A 97 -4.74 -1.58 0.98
C VAL A 97 -4.55 -1.88 2.46
N VAL A 98 -4.83 -3.12 2.87
CA VAL A 98 -4.66 -3.58 4.26
C VAL A 98 -3.19 -3.53 4.67
N GLY A 99 -2.30 -4.11 3.88
CA GLY A 99 -0.86 -4.10 4.17
C GLY A 99 -0.29 -2.69 4.27
N TRP A 100 -0.74 -1.79 3.39
CA TRP A 100 -0.35 -0.39 3.43
C TRP A 100 -0.89 0.34 4.66
N LEU A 101 -2.18 0.20 4.97
CA LEU A 101 -2.81 0.83 6.14
C LEU A 101 -2.18 0.34 7.44
N LEU A 102 -1.94 -0.97 7.58
CA LEU A 102 -1.26 -1.56 8.74
C LEU A 102 0.09 -0.90 8.96
N ASN A 103 0.90 -0.75 7.90
CA ASN A 103 2.19 -0.09 8.00
C ASN A 103 2.07 1.39 8.40
N ARG A 104 1.05 2.12 7.93
CA ARG A 104 0.82 3.53 8.32
C ARG A 104 0.34 3.68 9.76
N VAL A 105 -0.56 2.80 10.21
CA VAL A 105 -1.05 2.78 11.60
C VAL A 105 0.08 2.43 12.56
N LEU A 106 0.87 1.39 12.25
CA LEU A 106 2.01 0.99 13.06
C LEU A 106 3.06 2.11 13.16
N PHE A 107 3.39 2.77 12.05
CA PHE A 107 4.45 3.77 11.99
C PHE A 107 3.96 5.22 11.89
N GLY A 108 2.92 5.57 12.64
CA GLY A 108 2.39 6.93 12.67
C GLY A 108 1.26 7.16 13.67
N VAL A 109 0.52 6.11 14.04
CA VAL A 109 -0.48 6.16 15.10
C VAL A 109 0.03 5.48 16.36
N VAL A 110 0.54 4.25 16.23
CA VAL A 110 1.00 3.43 17.37
C VAL A 110 2.47 3.72 17.70
N GLY A 111 3.31 3.81 16.68
CA GLY A 111 4.75 4.05 16.80
C GLY A 111 5.20 5.36 16.14
N PRO A 112 6.44 5.79 16.42
CA PRO A 112 7.01 6.97 15.79
C PRO A 112 7.18 6.77 14.27
N VAL A 113 7.02 7.87 13.53
CA VAL A 113 7.27 7.88 12.08
C VAL A 113 8.78 7.74 11.82
N PRO A 114 9.22 6.80 10.97
CA PRO A 114 10.63 6.61 10.65
C PRO A 114 11.30 7.85 10.06
N GLU A 115 12.54 8.13 10.47
CA GLU A 115 13.28 9.35 10.10
C GLU A 115 13.43 9.51 8.59
N THR A 116 13.77 8.44 7.87
CA THR A 116 13.90 8.47 6.40
C THR A 116 12.60 8.88 5.70
N ARG A 117 11.43 8.62 6.31
CA ARG A 117 10.14 9.03 5.77
C ARG A 117 9.88 10.51 6.03
N ILE A 118 10.28 11.01 7.21
CA ILE A 118 10.19 12.44 7.55
C ILE A 118 11.10 13.27 6.65
N GLU A 119 12.35 12.86 6.45
CA GLU A 119 13.32 13.54 5.57
C GLU A 119 12.78 13.71 4.16
N ARG A 120 12.14 12.66 3.61
CA ARG A 120 11.47 12.72 2.31
C ARG A 120 10.28 13.66 2.33
N GLY A 121 9.41 13.59 3.33
CA GLY A 121 8.28 14.51 3.45
C GLY A 121 8.70 15.98 3.50
N PHE A 122 9.90 16.27 4.04
CA PHE A 122 10.47 17.61 4.11
C PHE A 122 10.89 18.14 2.73
N GLN A 123 11.48 17.29 1.88
CA GLN A 123 11.98 17.67 0.54
C GLN A 123 10.89 18.13 -0.44
N TRP A 124 9.63 17.76 -0.22
CA TRP A 124 8.49 18.16 -1.07
C TRP A 124 7.69 19.35 -0.50
N SER A 125 8.15 19.94 0.60
CA SER A 125 7.46 21.04 1.31
C SER A 125 8.27 22.34 1.40
N GLY A 126 9.48 22.36 0.82
CA GLY A 126 10.34 23.53 0.67
C GLY A 126 10.15 24.20 -0.69
#